data_AF-A0A2T1E305-F1
#
_entry.id   AF-A0A2T1E305-F1
#
_cell.length_a   1.000
_cell.length_b   1.000
_cell.length_c   1.000
_cell.angle_alpha   90.00
_cell.angle_beta   90.00
_cell.angle_gamma   90.00
#
_symmetry.space_group_name_H-M   'P 1'
#
loop_
_entity.id
_entity.type
_entity.pdbx_description
1 polymer ?
#
loop_
_entity_poly.entity_id
_entity_poly.type
_entity_poly.pdbx_seq_one_letter_code
_entity_poly.pdbx_strand_id
1 'polypeptide(L)'
;MIIVTVVPGIEGELDRVTGCINWQGSKFGNGYGRKWVDGKMVLVHRLVLESKIAGFLGSGHFACHTCDNRSCINPAHLVAGTAAENTGQMIERARKTPRRKSIPGIGKLSIKQLREIQRKYLSGIIKNHLAKEYGVDHDTITKILKANIPNNFTTVLPNFLGEIQDSGCIIFQGAKDGQGYGRYLKNGKSKSVTRAVLAEKLGYELPTSMDACHTCDNPSCINPEHLWAGTRTQNLLDASKKGRTQGKSHPLSNAKLDWEKVREIRQKLAAGERMKDVAQEYSVGRKTIHDIKYHVTWKEAGQEVPLPRMGGHLDRKFTFAQAMEIRERIQAGESLAKIAQEFGVSKSIISDIKRNVTYRGE
;
A
#
# COMPACT_ATOMS: atom_id res chain seq x y z
N MET A 1 44.30 29.85 -3.92
CA MET A 1 43.02 30.59 -3.97
C MET A 1 42.95 31.32 -5.31
N ILE A 2 41.99 30.98 -6.18
CA ILE A 2 41.78 31.73 -7.43
C ILE A 2 40.66 32.73 -7.17
N ILE A 3 40.98 34.02 -7.24
CA ILE A 3 39.97 35.08 -7.21
C ILE A 3 39.55 35.38 -8.65
N VAL A 4 38.24 35.42 -8.87
CA VAL A 4 37.63 35.72 -10.17
C VAL A 4 36.76 36.96 -10.02
N THR A 5 37.07 37.98 -10.81
CA THR A 5 36.22 39.16 -10.97
C THR A 5 35.04 38.78 -11.85
N VAL A 6 33.83 38.91 -11.33
CA VAL A 6 32.60 38.52 -12.02
C VAL A 6 32.00 39.71 -12.78
N VAL A 7 31.98 40.87 -12.13
CA VAL A 7 31.68 42.18 -12.71
C VAL A 7 32.55 43.22 -12.01
N PRO A 8 32.75 44.43 -12.56
CA PRO A 8 33.62 45.43 -11.94
C PRO A 8 33.31 45.67 -10.46
N GLY A 9 34.31 45.48 -9.60
CA GLY A 9 34.17 45.65 -8.15
C GLY A 9 33.41 44.55 -7.41
N ILE A 10 33.14 43.41 -8.06
CA ILE A 10 32.55 42.21 -7.45
C ILE A 10 33.41 41.00 -7.82
N GLU A 11 34.08 40.45 -6.82
CA GLU A 11 35.02 39.34 -6.97
C GLU A 11 34.70 38.24 -5.95
N GLY A 12 35.08 37.01 -6.27
CA GLY A 12 34.92 35.89 -5.36
C GLY A 12 35.94 34.80 -5.59
N GLU A 13 36.01 33.88 -4.65
CA GLU A 13 36.89 32.73 -4.72
C GLU A 13 36.26 31.60 -5.54
N LEU A 14 36.96 31.12 -6.57
CA LEU A 14 36.54 29.98 -7.35
C LEU A 14 36.76 28.67 -6.60
N ASP A 15 35.66 27.98 -6.30
CA ASP A 15 35.65 26.58 -5.92
C ASP A 15 35.67 25.72 -7.20
N ARG A 16 36.80 25.05 -7.44
CA ARG A 16 37.00 24.20 -8.62
C ARG A 16 36.16 22.93 -8.63
N VAL A 17 35.65 22.48 -7.48
CA VAL A 17 34.84 21.27 -7.37
C VAL A 17 33.40 21.57 -7.75
N THR A 18 32.84 22.65 -7.21
CA THR A 18 31.43 23.00 -7.42
C THR A 18 31.22 23.96 -8.58
N GLY A 19 32.29 24.57 -9.12
CA GLY A 19 32.22 25.67 -10.08
C GLY A 19 31.62 26.96 -9.49
N CYS A 20 31.35 27.01 -8.18
CA CYS A 20 30.85 28.22 -7.53
C CYS A 20 31.96 29.27 -7.42
N ILE A 21 31.60 30.53 -7.65
CA ILE A 21 32.44 31.67 -7.31
C ILE A 21 31.87 32.24 -6.00
N ASN A 22 32.53 32.00 -4.88
CA ASN A 22 32.04 32.33 -3.54
C ASN A 22 32.41 33.76 -3.15
N TRP A 23 31.39 34.56 -2.83
CA TRP A 23 31.57 35.92 -2.30
C TRP A 23 32.37 35.92 -1.00
N GLN A 24 33.44 36.72 -0.96
CA GLN A 24 34.34 36.84 0.20
C GLN A 24 34.05 38.08 1.07
N GLY A 25 33.21 39.00 0.60
CA GLY A 25 32.81 40.18 1.38
C GLY A 25 31.73 39.90 2.43
N SER A 26 31.11 40.96 2.96
CA SER A 26 30.08 40.85 3.98
C SER A 26 28.86 40.02 3.53
N LYS A 27 28.30 39.25 4.46
CA LYS A 27 27.13 38.39 4.23
C LYS A 27 26.05 38.71 5.27
N PHE A 28 24.80 38.42 4.93
CA PHE A 28 23.72 38.36 5.91
C PHE A 28 23.83 37.09 6.77
N GLY A 29 23.17 37.06 7.93
CA GLY A 29 23.16 35.88 8.81
C GLY A 29 22.54 34.63 8.18
N ASN A 30 21.82 34.76 7.07
CA ASN A 30 21.29 33.64 6.29
C ASN A 30 22.22 33.18 5.15
N GLY A 31 23.42 33.76 5.02
CA GLY A 31 24.47 33.34 4.09
C GLY A 31 24.55 34.10 2.76
N TYR A 32 23.59 34.97 2.44
CA TYR A 32 23.64 35.75 1.19
C TYR A 32 24.65 36.89 1.25
N GLY A 33 25.46 37.06 0.20
CA GLY A 33 26.39 38.18 0.05
C GLY A 33 25.69 39.53 -0.08
N ARG A 34 26.23 40.56 0.57
CA ARG A 34 25.72 41.94 0.57
C ARG A 34 26.83 42.97 0.37
N LYS A 35 26.49 44.10 -0.25
CA LYS A 35 27.40 45.25 -0.44
C LYS A 35 26.60 46.56 -0.38
N TRP A 36 27.27 47.67 -0.05
CA TRP A 36 26.71 49.01 -0.16
C TRP A 36 26.98 49.59 -1.56
N VAL A 37 25.94 50.08 -2.21
CA VAL A 37 25.99 50.78 -3.51
C VAL A 37 25.05 51.97 -3.43
N ASP A 38 25.52 53.18 -3.74
CA ASP A 38 24.75 54.43 -3.74
C ASP A 38 23.88 54.65 -2.49
N GLY A 39 24.49 54.44 -1.33
CA GLY A 39 23.82 54.62 -0.03
C GLY A 39 22.75 53.55 0.29
N LYS A 40 22.68 52.46 -0.48
CA LYS A 40 21.74 51.35 -0.24
C LYS A 40 22.48 50.02 -0.10
N MET A 41 21.99 49.19 0.81
CA MET A 41 22.46 47.81 0.98
C MET A 41 21.78 46.91 -0.05
N VAL A 42 22.57 46.24 -0.90
CA VAL A 42 22.08 45.40 -2.01
C VAL A 42 22.65 43.99 -1.95
N LEU A 43 21.90 43.03 -2.51
CA LEU A 43 22.32 41.63 -2.63
C LEU A 43 23.29 41.47 -3.80
N VAL A 44 24.47 40.91 -3.54
CA VAL A 44 25.55 40.85 -4.54
C VAL A 44 25.18 39.97 -5.73
N HIS A 45 24.56 38.82 -5.50
CA HIS A 45 24.11 37.92 -6.58
C HIS A 45 23.03 38.55 -7.47
N ARG A 46 22.23 39.49 -6.94
CA ARG A 46 21.24 40.22 -7.72
C ARG A 46 21.92 41.18 -8.70
N LEU A 47 22.90 41.96 -8.23
CA LEU A 47 23.68 42.86 -9.09
C LEU A 47 24.39 42.10 -10.21
N VAL A 48 24.94 40.93 -9.90
CA VAL A 48 25.59 40.08 -10.91
C VAL A 48 24.59 39.64 -11.98
N LEU A 49 23.38 39.22 -11.58
CA LEU A 49 22.37 38.82 -12.56
C LEU A 49 21.87 40.01 -13.38
N GLU A 50 21.62 41.17 -12.78
CA GLU A 50 21.21 42.41 -13.47
C GLU A 50 22.28 42.85 -14.48
N SER A 51 23.56 42.74 -14.13
CA SER A 51 24.67 42.99 -15.05
C SER A 51 24.75 41.95 -16.17
N LYS A 52 24.50 40.66 -15.88
CA LYS A 52 24.49 39.57 -16.87
C LYS A 52 23.40 39.77 -17.93
N ILE A 53 22.22 40.24 -17.53
CA ILE A 53 21.08 40.46 -18.43
C ILE A 53 21.06 41.89 -19.02
N ALA A 54 22.06 42.71 -18.71
CA ALA A 54 22.15 44.12 -19.10
C ALA A 54 20.85 44.90 -18.83
N GLY A 55 20.24 44.69 -17.67
CA GLY A 55 18.91 45.22 -17.36
C GLY A 55 18.50 45.07 -15.90
N PHE A 56 17.34 45.63 -15.58
CA PHE A 56 16.79 45.62 -14.23
C PHE A 56 15.84 44.44 -14.03
N LEU A 57 15.98 43.73 -12.91
CA LEU A 57 14.98 42.72 -12.52
C LEU A 57 13.72 43.43 -12.02
N GLY A 58 12.68 43.42 -12.87
CA GLY A 58 11.38 44.01 -12.58
C GLY A 58 10.78 43.52 -11.26
N SER A 59 9.83 44.29 -10.72
CA SER A 59 9.12 43.94 -9.48
C SER A 59 8.54 42.52 -9.56
N GLY A 60 8.85 41.69 -8.56
CA GLY A 60 8.39 40.31 -8.49
C GLY A 60 9.37 39.25 -9.02
N HIS A 61 10.49 39.66 -9.63
CA HIS A 61 11.56 38.77 -10.09
C HIS A 61 12.75 38.76 -9.12
N PHE A 62 13.36 37.58 -8.97
CA PHE A 62 14.44 37.27 -8.07
C PHE A 62 15.61 36.66 -8.84
N ALA A 63 16.81 36.88 -8.33
CA ALA A 63 18.01 36.18 -8.78
C ALA A 63 18.09 34.83 -8.06
N CYS A 64 17.73 33.75 -8.76
CA CYS A 64 17.64 32.41 -8.22
C CYS A 64 18.95 31.64 -8.47
N HIS A 65 19.44 30.96 -7.44
CA HIS A 65 20.59 30.07 -7.56
C HIS A 65 20.18 28.71 -8.11
N THR A 66 20.83 28.27 -9.19
CA THR A 66 20.71 26.88 -9.66
C THR A 66 21.62 25.92 -8.89
N CYS A 67 22.66 26.46 -8.24
CA CYS A 67 23.69 25.71 -7.50
C CYS A 67 23.45 25.63 -5.98
N ASP A 68 22.36 26.24 -5.49
CA ASP A 68 21.90 26.07 -4.11
C ASP A 68 22.83 26.58 -3.00
N ASN A 69 23.86 27.34 -3.40
CA ASN A 69 24.83 27.98 -2.53
C ASN A 69 24.58 29.50 -2.49
N ARG A 70 24.10 29.99 -1.33
CA ARG A 70 23.72 31.40 -1.11
C ARG A 70 24.89 32.40 -1.21
N SER A 71 26.12 31.92 -1.01
CA SER A 71 27.33 32.74 -1.14
C SER A 71 27.83 32.82 -2.58
N CYS A 72 27.28 32.02 -3.50
CA CYS A 72 27.71 31.96 -4.88
C CYS A 72 27.28 33.22 -5.66
N ILE A 73 28.22 33.77 -6.44
CA ILE A 73 28.06 34.91 -7.33
C ILE A 73 28.41 34.55 -8.78
N ASN A 74 28.55 33.26 -9.12
CA ASN A 74 28.83 32.85 -10.50
C ASN A 74 27.63 33.20 -11.41
N PRO A 75 27.78 34.02 -12.47
CA PRO A 75 26.69 34.37 -13.38
C PRO A 75 26.03 33.15 -14.03
N ALA A 76 26.78 32.07 -14.29
CA ALA A 76 26.26 30.85 -14.87
C ALA A 76 25.29 30.12 -13.91
N HIS A 77 25.40 30.35 -12.60
CA HIS A 77 24.55 29.73 -11.58
C HIS A 77 23.35 30.61 -11.18
N LEU A 78 23.14 31.73 -11.87
CA LEU A 78 22.09 32.69 -11.59
C LEU A 78 21.11 32.79 -12.76
N VAL A 79 19.83 32.63 -12.44
CA VAL A 79 18.70 32.75 -13.37
C VAL A 79 17.66 33.69 -12.81
N ALA A 80 16.97 34.43 -13.67
CA ALA A 80 15.82 35.24 -13.27
C ALA A 80 14.62 34.31 -13.07
N GLY A 81 13.90 34.47 -11.96
CA GLY A 81 12.69 33.70 -11.70
C GLY A 81 11.75 34.44 -10.75
N THR A 82 10.47 34.08 -10.80
CA THR A 82 9.47 34.60 -9.88
C THR A 82 9.57 33.92 -8.50
N ALA A 83 8.97 34.52 -7.47
CA ALA A 83 8.88 33.88 -6.15
C ALA A 83 8.18 32.50 -6.20
N ALA A 84 7.22 32.33 -7.11
CA ALA A 84 6.48 31.08 -7.30
C ALA A 84 7.38 30.00 -7.90
N GLU A 85 8.12 30.31 -8.97
CA GLU A 85 9.06 29.38 -9.61
C GLU A 85 10.22 29.01 -8.66
N ASN A 86 10.77 30.00 -7.94
CA ASN A 86 11.80 29.75 -6.94
C ASN A 86 11.30 28.82 -5.82
N THR A 87 10.06 29.02 -5.36
CA THR A 87 9.43 28.16 -4.35
C THR A 87 9.16 26.76 -4.90
N GLY A 88 8.74 26.64 -6.16
CA GLY A 88 8.56 25.36 -6.86
C GLY A 88 9.87 24.57 -6.93
N GLN A 89 10.96 25.20 -7.38
CA GLN A 89 12.29 24.58 -7.45
C GLN A 89 12.83 24.20 -6.06
N MET A 90 12.53 24.99 -5.01
CA MET A 90 12.87 24.62 -3.63
C MET A 90 12.10 23.40 -3.12
N ILE A 91 10.85 23.19 -3.56
CA ILE A 91 10.01 22.04 -3.20
C ILE A 91 10.46 20.78 -3.95
N GLU A 92 10.67 20.89 -5.27
CA GLU A 92 11.18 19.80 -6.10
C GLU A 92 12.52 19.26 -5.59
N ARG A 93 13.38 20.16 -5.10
CA ARG A 93 14.69 19.83 -4.52
C ARG A 93 14.65 19.55 -3.01
N ALA A 94 13.46 19.33 -2.44
CA ALA A 94 13.22 18.94 -1.04
C ALA A 94 13.88 19.84 0.04
N ARG A 95 14.11 21.13 -0.25
CA ARG A 95 14.81 22.07 0.65
C ARG A 95 13.91 23.01 1.44
N LYS A 96 12.59 22.84 1.32
CA LYS A 96 11.63 23.58 2.14
C LYS A 96 11.61 23.03 3.56
N THR A 97 12.34 23.68 4.47
CA THR A 97 12.16 23.44 5.91
C THR A 97 10.71 23.81 6.29
N PRO A 98 9.94 22.93 6.94
CA PRO A 98 8.55 23.22 7.28
C PRO A 98 8.50 24.45 8.20
N ARG A 99 8.00 25.58 7.68
CA ARG A 99 7.75 26.77 8.49
C ARG A 99 6.66 26.43 9.51
N ARG A 100 7.06 26.20 10.77
CA ARG A 100 6.16 26.28 11.92
C ARG A 100 5.65 27.72 12.01
N LYS A 101 4.51 28.00 11.38
CA LYS A 101 3.73 29.19 11.72
C LYS A 101 3.06 28.90 13.06
N SER A 102 3.55 29.59 14.08
CA SER A 102 3.00 29.62 15.43
C SER A 102 1.55 30.09 15.40
N ILE A 103 0.62 29.17 15.67
CA ILE A 103 -0.74 29.52 16.08
C ILE A 103 -0.64 30.07 17.52
N PRO A 104 -1.12 31.29 17.81
CA PRO A 104 -1.15 31.83 19.16
C PRO A 104 -1.89 30.85 20.10
N GLY A 105 -1.28 30.50 21.23
CA GLY A 105 -1.88 29.61 22.26
C GLY A 105 -1.41 28.15 22.25
N ILE A 106 -0.84 27.63 21.16
CA ILE A 106 -0.37 26.23 21.10
C ILE A 106 0.90 25.97 21.93
N GLY A 107 1.66 27.01 22.28
CA GLY A 107 2.87 26.88 23.11
C GLY A 107 2.64 26.35 24.54
N LYS A 108 1.40 26.38 25.04
CA LYS A 108 1.05 25.85 26.38
C LYS A 108 0.69 24.36 26.38
N LEU A 109 0.44 23.78 25.21
CA LEU A 109 -0.01 22.39 25.08
C LEU A 109 1.04 21.56 24.36
N SER A 110 1.47 20.48 25.00
CA SER A 110 2.33 19.47 24.39
C SER A 110 1.61 18.75 23.24
N ILE A 111 2.39 18.17 22.33
CA ILE A 111 1.87 17.33 21.21
C ILE A 111 0.95 16.22 21.73
N LYS A 112 1.22 15.69 22.93
CA LYS A 112 0.39 14.68 23.61
C LYS A 112 -0.99 15.24 23.99
N GLN A 113 -1.05 16.46 24.52
CA GLN A 113 -2.30 17.12 24.92
C GLN A 113 -3.16 17.48 23.70
N LEU A 114 -2.56 17.93 22.60
CA LEU A 114 -3.29 18.22 21.35
C LEU A 114 -4.03 16.97 20.81
N ARG A 115 -3.35 15.82 20.80
CA ARG A 115 -3.93 14.54 20.36
C ARG A 115 -5.02 14.04 21.31
N GLU A 116 -4.89 14.32 22.61
CA GLU A 116 -5.88 13.93 23.61
C GLU A 116 -7.17 14.74 23.49
N ILE A 117 -7.05 16.06 23.29
CA ILE A 117 -8.19 16.96 23.00
C ILE A 117 -8.97 16.47 21.78
N GLN A 118 -8.28 16.11 20.70
CA GLN A 118 -8.88 15.60 19.47
C GLN A 118 -9.63 14.27 19.68
N ARG A 119 -9.05 13.34 20.45
CA ARG A 119 -9.70 12.05 20.78
C ARG A 119 -10.96 12.24 21.61
N LYS A 120 -10.89 13.08 22.64
CA LYS A 120 -12.02 13.38 23.53
C LYS A 120 -13.18 14.06 22.78
N TYR A 121 -12.88 14.95 21.85
CA TYR A 121 -13.90 15.56 20.99
C TYR A 121 -14.61 14.51 20.12
N LEU A 122 -13.87 13.60 19.48
CA LEU A 122 -14.43 12.54 18.63
C LEU A 122 -15.24 11.51 19.42
N SER A 123 -14.94 11.29 20.71
CA SER A 123 -15.76 10.45 21.60
C SER A 123 -17.02 11.15 22.12
N GLY A 124 -17.35 12.35 21.62
CA GLY A 124 -18.59 13.06 21.94
C GLY A 124 -18.47 14.13 23.03
N ILE A 125 -17.27 14.44 23.52
CA ILE A 125 -17.08 15.52 24.50
C ILE A 125 -17.19 16.87 23.78
N ILE A 126 -18.05 17.75 24.28
CA ILE A 126 -18.31 19.05 23.67
C ILE A 126 -17.15 20.04 23.89
N LYS A 127 -16.94 20.94 22.92
CA LYS A 127 -15.80 21.88 22.87
C LYS A 127 -15.64 22.71 24.15
N ASN A 128 -16.75 23.14 24.75
CA ASN A 128 -16.76 23.91 26.00
C ASN A 128 -16.12 23.15 27.17
N HIS A 129 -16.32 21.83 27.23
CA HIS A 129 -15.75 20.99 28.27
C HIS A 129 -14.24 20.84 28.08
N LEU A 130 -13.79 20.64 26.84
CA LEU A 130 -12.36 20.54 26.48
C LEU A 130 -11.62 21.86 26.74
N ALA A 131 -12.24 22.99 26.44
CA ALA A 131 -11.68 24.32 26.71
C ALA A 131 -11.39 24.49 28.21
N LYS A 132 -12.37 24.14 29.06
CA LYS A 132 -12.25 24.20 30.52
C LYS A 132 -11.23 23.21 31.06
N GLU A 133 -11.23 21.98 30.57
CA GLU A 133 -10.34 20.90 31.01
C GLU A 133 -8.86 21.20 30.75
N TYR A 134 -8.55 21.78 29.59
CA TYR A 134 -7.17 22.06 29.18
C TYR A 134 -6.75 23.51 29.44
N GLY A 135 -7.60 24.32 30.08
CA GLY A 135 -7.30 25.71 30.43
C GLY A 135 -7.02 26.60 29.22
N VAL A 136 -7.71 26.33 28.10
CA VAL A 136 -7.56 27.06 26.83
C VAL A 136 -8.92 27.61 26.38
N ASP A 137 -8.90 28.63 25.54
CA ASP A 137 -10.13 29.22 25.03
C ASP A 137 -10.84 28.32 23.99
N HIS A 138 -12.14 28.56 23.80
CA HIS A 138 -12.96 27.80 22.86
C HIS A 138 -12.50 27.92 21.40
N ASP A 139 -11.94 29.07 21.02
CA ASP A 139 -11.42 29.31 19.67
C ASP A 139 -10.08 28.57 19.46
N THR A 140 -9.26 28.42 20.50
CA THR A 140 -8.07 27.54 20.51
C THR A 140 -8.47 26.09 20.30
N ILE A 141 -9.50 25.56 20.98
CA ILE A 141 -10.02 24.22 20.69
C ILE A 141 -10.48 24.11 19.23
N THR A 142 -11.21 25.12 18.74
CA THR A 142 -11.69 25.16 17.35
C THR A 142 -10.53 25.16 16.34
N LYS A 143 -9.45 25.89 16.61
CA LYS A 143 -8.24 25.91 15.79
C LYS A 143 -7.46 24.59 15.87
N ILE A 144 -7.35 23.98 17.05
CA ILE A 144 -6.70 22.68 17.25
C ILE A 144 -7.40 21.58 16.44
N LEU A 145 -8.73 21.60 16.42
CA LEU A 145 -9.53 20.69 15.60
C LEU A 145 -9.37 20.96 14.09
N LYS A 146 -8.98 22.18 13.68
CA LYS A 146 -8.78 22.60 12.29
C LYS A 146 -7.33 22.53 11.78
N ALA A 147 -6.32 22.46 12.66
CA ALA A 147 -4.92 22.79 12.31
C ALA A 147 -4.01 21.66 11.82
N ASN A 148 -4.42 20.38 11.77
CA ASN A 148 -3.65 19.29 11.14
C ASN A 148 -4.49 18.01 11.04
N ILE A 149 -5.24 17.87 9.95
CA ILE A 149 -5.55 16.55 9.38
C ILE A 149 -4.36 16.29 8.45
N PRO A 150 -3.49 15.30 8.69
CA PRO A 150 -2.57 14.89 7.66
C PRO A 150 -3.44 14.39 6.48
N ASN A 151 -3.20 14.88 5.26
CA ASN A 151 -4.01 14.54 4.07
C ASN A 151 -4.11 13.03 3.80
N ASN A 152 -3.26 12.23 4.47
CA ASN A 152 -3.26 10.79 4.42
C ASN A 152 -4.02 10.14 5.60
N PHE A 153 -4.96 10.79 6.27
CA PHE A 153 -5.86 10.14 7.23
C PHE A 153 -7.32 10.37 6.84
N THR A 154 -8.13 9.33 6.97
CA THR A 154 -9.56 9.37 6.68
C THR A 154 -10.36 8.56 7.70
N THR A 155 -11.62 8.92 7.86
CA THR A 155 -12.56 8.21 8.73
C THR A 155 -13.47 7.38 7.83
N VAL A 156 -13.36 6.05 7.91
CA VAL A 156 -14.13 5.12 7.06
C VAL A 156 -15.57 4.93 7.58
N LEU A 157 -15.72 4.92 8.90
CA LEU A 157 -16.99 4.88 9.63
C LEU A 157 -16.86 5.74 10.88
N PRO A 158 -17.95 6.18 11.51
CA PRO A 158 -17.88 6.83 12.82
C PRO A 158 -17.04 5.98 13.78
N ASN A 159 -15.94 6.56 14.28
CA ASN A 159 -14.90 5.96 15.15
C ASN A 159 -13.82 5.10 14.47
N PHE A 160 -13.82 4.91 13.15
CA PHE A 160 -12.79 4.15 12.44
C PHE A 160 -11.85 5.06 11.65
N LEU A 161 -10.87 5.62 12.38
CA LEU A 161 -9.78 6.41 11.81
C LEU A 161 -8.73 5.49 11.18
N GLY A 162 -8.33 5.80 9.95
CA GLY A 162 -7.26 5.10 9.25
C GLY A 162 -6.33 6.03 8.50
N GLU A 163 -5.11 5.55 8.26
CA GLU A 163 -4.05 6.24 7.52
C GLU A 163 -3.97 5.70 6.08
N ILE A 164 -4.21 6.55 5.09
CA ILE A 164 -4.05 6.29 3.67
C ILE A 164 -2.55 6.08 3.36
N GLN A 165 -2.24 4.99 2.68
CA GLN A 165 -0.91 4.66 2.17
C GLN A 165 -0.88 4.81 0.65
N ASP A 166 0.31 4.92 0.07
CA ASP A 166 0.49 4.99 -1.40
C ASP A 166 -0.05 3.74 -2.12
N SER A 167 -0.15 2.60 -1.41
CA SER A 167 -0.77 1.36 -1.90
C SER A 167 -2.31 1.43 -2.00
N GLY A 168 -2.92 2.57 -1.68
CA GLY A 168 -4.37 2.72 -1.55
C GLY A 168 -4.97 2.07 -0.30
N CYS A 169 -4.16 1.42 0.55
CA CYS A 169 -4.63 0.87 1.82
C CYS A 169 -4.96 1.98 2.82
N ILE A 170 -6.01 1.79 3.61
CA ILE A 170 -6.35 2.67 4.74
C ILE A 170 -6.04 1.90 6.03
N ILE A 171 -4.92 2.19 6.69
CA ILE A 171 -4.40 1.43 7.84
C ILE A 171 -5.09 1.87 9.13
N PHE A 172 -5.80 0.96 9.77
CA PHE A 172 -6.52 1.22 11.00
C PHE A 172 -5.59 1.64 12.15
N GLN A 173 -5.96 2.74 12.80
CA GLN A 173 -5.20 3.37 13.89
C GLN A 173 -5.70 2.99 15.29
N GLY A 174 -6.78 2.20 15.39
CA GLY A 174 -7.30 1.70 16.65
C GLY A 174 -6.67 0.38 17.11
N ALA A 175 -7.33 -0.28 18.07
CA ALA A 175 -6.87 -1.54 18.65
C ALA A 175 -6.82 -2.66 17.60
N LYS A 176 -5.76 -3.46 17.63
CA LYS A 176 -5.55 -4.59 16.72
C LYS A 176 -5.34 -5.87 17.53
N ASP A 177 -5.73 -7.02 16.99
CA ASP A 177 -5.40 -8.32 17.58
C ASP A 177 -3.96 -8.75 17.27
N GLY A 178 -3.52 -9.88 17.81
CA GLY A 178 -2.17 -10.41 17.60
C GLY A 178 -1.85 -10.81 16.16
N GLN A 179 -2.85 -10.85 15.28
CA GLN A 179 -2.69 -11.09 13.83
C GLN A 179 -2.77 -9.78 13.02
N GLY A 180 -2.94 -8.63 13.69
CA GLY A 180 -2.96 -7.31 13.06
C GLY A 180 -4.34 -6.86 12.56
N TYR A 181 -5.42 -7.60 12.85
CA TYR A 181 -6.78 -7.20 12.44
C TYR A 181 -7.36 -6.15 13.38
N GLY A 182 -7.99 -5.12 12.82
CA GLY A 182 -8.67 -4.09 13.60
C GLY A 182 -9.84 -4.62 14.44
N ARG A 183 -9.88 -4.22 15.71
CA ARG A 183 -10.91 -4.57 16.70
C ARG A 183 -11.53 -3.31 17.31
N TYR A 184 -12.83 -3.38 17.59
CA TYR A 184 -13.55 -2.33 18.32
C TYR A 184 -14.55 -2.94 19.31
N LEU A 185 -14.95 -2.17 20.33
CA LEU A 185 -15.96 -2.59 21.28
C LEU A 185 -17.35 -2.11 20.83
N LYS A 186 -18.32 -3.03 20.76
CA LYS A 186 -19.73 -2.74 20.55
C LYS A 186 -20.54 -3.55 21.57
N ASN A 187 -21.32 -2.87 22.42
CA ASN A 187 -22.12 -3.48 23.49
C ASN A 187 -21.30 -4.42 24.40
N GLY A 188 -20.12 -3.96 24.83
CA GLY A 188 -19.21 -4.73 25.68
C GLY A 188 -18.50 -5.91 25.01
N LYS A 189 -18.74 -6.17 23.72
CA LYS A 189 -18.13 -7.28 22.97
C LYS A 189 -17.10 -6.75 21.97
N SER A 190 -15.95 -7.41 21.91
CA SER A 190 -14.94 -7.15 20.87
C SER A 190 -15.47 -7.65 19.51
N LYS A 191 -15.50 -6.76 18.52
CA LYS A 191 -15.99 -7.00 17.16
C LYS A 191 -14.91 -6.64 16.14
N SER A 192 -14.99 -7.24 14.95
CA SER A 192 -14.09 -6.97 13.83
C SER A 192 -14.45 -5.64 13.16
N VAL A 193 -13.44 -4.79 12.96
CA VAL A 193 -13.59 -3.50 12.27
C VAL A 193 -13.85 -3.71 10.78
N THR A 194 -13.10 -4.58 10.12
CA THR A 194 -13.26 -4.87 8.67
C THR A 194 -14.64 -5.43 8.35
N ARG A 195 -15.20 -6.26 9.22
CA ARG A 195 -16.57 -6.78 9.08
C ARG A 195 -17.62 -5.68 9.21
N ALA A 196 -17.42 -4.71 10.10
CA ALA A 196 -18.32 -3.58 10.25
C ALA A 196 -18.25 -2.63 9.05
N VAL A 197 -17.05 -2.34 8.56
CA VAL A 197 -16.84 -1.54 7.33
C VAL A 197 -17.52 -2.18 6.12
N LEU A 198 -17.35 -3.50 5.95
CA LEU A 198 -17.95 -4.21 4.82
C LEU A 198 -19.49 -4.32 4.96
N ALA A 199 -20.02 -4.45 6.17
CA ALA A 199 -21.47 -4.43 6.40
C ALA A 199 -22.08 -3.09 6.00
N GLU A 200 -21.42 -1.98 6.33
CA GLU A 200 -21.87 -0.65 5.89
C GLU A 200 -21.85 -0.53 4.37
N LYS A 201 -20.74 -0.94 3.73
CA LYS A 201 -20.59 -0.89 2.26
C LYS A 201 -21.72 -1.64 1.55
N LEU A 202 -22.13 -2.79 2.09
CA LEU A 202 -23.16 -3.65 1.50
C LEU A 202 -24.59 -3.25 1.91
N GLY A 203 -24.75 -2.40 2.92
CA GLY A 203 -26.05 -2.01 3.47
C GLY A 203 -26.76 -3.11 4.28
N TYR A 204 -26.07 -4.19 4.63
CA TYR A 204 -26.62 -5.28 5.45
C TYR A 204 -25.56 -5.95 6.33
N GLU A 205 -25.99 -6.55 7.45
CA GLU A 205 -25.08 -7.28 8.34
C GLU A 205 -24.58 -8.57 7.67
N LEU A 206 -23.25 -8.77 7.68
CA LEU A 206 -22.66 -9.99 7.12
C LEU A 206 -23.11 -11.24 7.91
N PRO A 207 -23.63 -12.27 7.24
CA PRO A 207 -23.92 -13.57 7.87
C PRO A 207 -22.67 -14.19 8.49
N THR A 208 -22.78 -14.84 9.65
CA THR A 208 -21.65 -15.46 10.39
C THR A 208 -20.82 -16.45 9.56
N SER A 209 -21.40 -17.01 8.49
CA SER A 209 -20.74 -17.91 7.54
C SER A 209 -19.83 -17.22 6.52
N MET A 210 -19.88 -15.88 6.42
CA MET A 210 -19.05 -15.06 5.53
C MET A 210 -18.00 -14.31 6.33
N ASP A 211 -16.82 -14.12 5.75
CA ASP A 211 -15.71 -13.31 6.24
C ASP A 211 -15.55 -12.03 5.40
N ALA A 212 -15.01 -10.98 6.02
CA ALA A 212 -14.52 -9.81 5.30
C ALA A 212 -13.10 -10.08 4.83
N CYS A 213 -12.95 -10.39 3.54
CA CYS A 213 -11.70 -10.81 2.92
C CYS A 213 -11.00 -9.61 2.29
N HIS A 214 -9.67 -9.59 2.34
CA HIS A 214 -8.86 -8.52 1.76
C HIS A 214 -8.43 -8.86 0.33
N THR A 215 -8.54 -7.89 -0.59
CA THR A 215 -7.84 -7.98 -1.89
C THR A 215 -6.36 -7.63 -1.76
N CYS A 216 -6.02 -6.71 -0.86
CA CYS A 216 -4.68 -6.18 -0.59
C CYS A 216 -3.83 -6.98 0.40
N ASP A 217 -4.40 -8.04 1.00
CA ASP A 217 -3.73 -8.94 1.95
C ASP A 217 -3.11 -8.29 3.19
N ASN A 218 -3.52 -7.06 3.53
CA ASN A 218 -3.09 -6.34 4.72
C ASN A 218 -4.18 -6.40 5.82
N PRO A 219 -3.98 -7.15 6.93
CA PRO A 219 -4.97 -7.33 7.99
C PRO A 219 -5.44 -6.02 8.66
N SER A 220 -4.56 -5.01 8.69
CA SER A 220 -4.87 -3.69 9.27
C SER A 220 -5.61 -2.76 8.31
N CYS A 221 -5.76 -3.12 7.03
CA CYS A 221 -6.46 -2.30 6.06
C CYS A 221 -7.98 -2.33 6.30
N ILE A 222 -8.58 -1.14 6.34
CA ILE A 222 -10.01 -0.90 6.48
C ILE A 222 -10.60 -0.15 5.28
N ASN A 223 -9.89 -0.11 4.14
CA ASN A 223 -10.44 0.48 2.92
C ASN A 223 -11.63 -0.37 2.43
N PRO A 224 -12.87 0.18 2.32
CA PRO A 224 -14.03 -0.56 1.81
C PRO A 224 -13.81 -1.17 0.41
N GLU A 225 -13.01 -0.53 -0.44
CA GLU A 225 -12.69 -1.03 -1.78
C GLU A 225 -11.71 -2.20 -1.78
N HIS A 226 -11.01 -2.42 -0.67
CA HIS A 226 -10.13 -3.58 -0.49
C HIS A 226 -10.80 -4.74 0.24
N LEU A 227 -12.10 -4.64 0.55
CA LEU A 227 -12.87 -5.63 1.28
C LEU A 227 -13.96 -6.25 0.41
N TRP A 228 -14.12 -7.57 0.49
CA TRP A 228 -15.20 -8.32 -0.15
C TRP A 228 -15.74 -9.41 0.76
N ALA A 229 -17.01 -9.78 0.57
CA ALA A 229 -17.65 -10.84 1.35
C ALA A 229 -17.34 -12.20 0.74
N GLY A 230 -16.61 -13.03 1.48
CA GLY A 230 -16.22 -14.36 1.03
C GLY A 230 -16.54 -15.43 2.07
N THR A 231 -16.89 -16.63 1.63
CA THR A 231 -16.91 -17.78 2.53
C THR A 231 -15.51 -18.10 3.02
N ARG A 232 -15.38 -18.77 4.18
CA ARG A 232 -14.10 -19.26 4.68
C ARG A 232 -13.34 -20.07 3.63
N THR A 233 -14.05 -20.89 2.84
CA THR A 233 -13.47 -21.69 1.76
C THR A 233 -12.91 -20.81 0.64
N GLN A 234 -13.61 -19.74 0.25
CA GLN A 234 -13.11 -18.81 -0.76
C GLN A 234 -11.90 -18.01 -0.25
N ASN A 235 -11.90 -17.58 1.02
CA ASN A 235 -10.76 -16.90 1.64
C ASN A 235 -9.49 -17.79 1.68
N LEU A 236 -9.67 -19.06 2.07
CA LEU A 236 -8.57 -20.04 2.06
C LEU A 236 -8.06 -20.34 0.65
N LEU A 237 -8.96 -20.38 -0.34
CA LEU A 237 -8.60 -20.58 -1.74
C LEU A 237 -7.85 -19.37 -2.31
N ASP A 238 -8.25 -18.14 -1.96
CA ASP A 238 -7.52 -16.91 -2.31
C ASP A 238 -6.12 -16.87 -1.67
N ALA A 239 -6.02 -17.15 -0.37
CA ALA A 239 -4.75 -17.23 0.34
C ALA A 239 -3.83 -18.31 -0.25
N SER A 240 -4.38 -19.45 -0.67
CA SER A 240 -3.64 -20.53 -1.33
C SER A 240 -3.19 -20.17 -2.74
N LYS A 241 -4.06 -19.52 -3.54
CA LYS A 241 -3.69 -18.97 -4.86
C LYS A 241 -2.51 -18.00 -4.76
N LYS A 242 -2.53 -17.16 -3.74
CA LYS A 242 -1.50 -16.13 -3.46
C LYS A 242 -0.29 -16.65 -2.68
N GLY A 243 -0.17 -17.97 -2.45
CA GLY A 243 0.98 -18.57 -1.79
C GLY A 243 1.16 -18.20 -0.31
N ARG A 244 0.16 -17.60 0.33
CA ARG A 244 0.19 -17.13 1.73
C ARG A 244 -0.20 -18.21 2.75
N THR A 245 -0.72 -19.34 2.28
CA THR A 245 -0.83 -20.52 3.12
C THR A 245 0.55 -21.13 3.29
N GLN A 246 1.02 -21.26 4.53
CA GLN A 246 2.10 -22.17 4.89
C GLN A 246 1.70 -23.55 4.36
N GLY A 247 2.25 -23.93 3.19
CA GLY A 247 2.06 -25.25 2.66
C GLY A 247 2.56 -26.27 3.67
N LYS A 248 2.09 -27.52 3.57
CA LYS A 248 2.66 -28.66 4.31
C LYS A 248 4.14 -28.93 3.99
N SER A 249 4.79 -28.06 3.23
CA SER A 249 6.19 -28.10 2.82
C SER A 249 7.10 -27.19 3.64
N HIS A 250 6.64 -26.56 4.73
CA HIS A 250 7.53 -25.78 5.60
C HIS A 250 8.47 -26.71 6.41
N PRO A 251 9.79 -26.48 6.44
CA PRO A 251 10.77 -27.32 7.16
C PRO A 251 10.53 -27.43 8.67
N LEU A 252 9.76 -26.49 9.25
CA LEU A 252 9.35 -26.49 10.66
C LEU A 252 7.95 -27.11 10.90
N SER A 253 7.34 -27.75 9.91
CA SER A 253 6.04 -28.40 10.11
C SER A 253 6.23 -29.82 10.64
N ASN A 254 5.51 -30.19 11.70
CA ASN A 254 5.37 -31.59 12.19
C ASN A 254 4.57 -32.47 11.18
N ALA A 255 4.71 -32.22 9.89
CA ALA A 255 3.95 -32.91 8.85
C ALA A 255 4.47 -34.34 8.71
N LYS A 256 3.55 -35.31 8.75
CA LYS A 256 3.85 -36.75 8.53
C LYS A 256 4.45 -37.06 7.16
N LEU A 257 4.37 -36.11 6.21
CA LEU A 257 4.76 -36.27 4.80
C LEU A 257 5.69 -35.13 4.38
N ASP A 258 6.71 -35.49 3.61
CA ASP A 258 7.65 -34.60 2.92
C ASP A 258 7.61 -34.86 1.40
N TRP A 259 8.38 -34.11 0.61
CA TRP A 259 8.38 -34.24 -0.86
C TRP A 259 8.91 -35.60 -1.36
N GLU A 260 9.76 -36.27 -0.59
CA GLU A 260 10.26 -37.60 -0.93
C GLU A 260 9.15 -38.64 -0.81
N LYS A 261 8.48 -38.68 0.35
CA LYS A 261 7.32 -39.55 0.59
C LYS A 261 6.17 -39.27 -0.38
N VAL A 262 5.95 -38.00 -0.73
CA VAL A 262 4.91 -37.63 -1.71
C VAL A 262 5.22 -38.19 -3.10
N ARG A 263 6.48 -38.18 -3.52
CA ARG A 263 6.90 -38.80 -4.79
C ARG A 263 6.74 -40.31 -4.76
N GLU A 264 7.09 -40.95 -3.66
CA GLU A 264 6.89 -42.39 -3.45
C GLU A 264 5.40 -42.78 -3.49
N ILE A 265 4.55 -42.04 -2.78
CA ILE A 265 3.09 -42.21 -2.81
C ILE A 265 2.56 -42.13 -4.26
N ARG A 266 3.05 -41.19 -5.07
CA ARG A 266 2.62 -41.07 -6.47
C ARG A 266 3.05 -42.27 -7.31
N GLN A 267 4.27 -42.77 -7.12
CA GLN A 267 4.76 -43.96 -7.81
C GLN A 267 3.92 -45.20 -7.47
N LYS A 268 3.63 -45.42 -6.17
CA LYS A 268 2.76 -46.53 -5.71
C LYS A 268 1.36 -46.47 -6.34
N LEU A 269 0.75 -45.28 -6.36
CA LEU A 269 -0.56 -45.09 -6.99
C LEU A 269 -0.53 -45.28 -8.51
N ALA A 270 0.55 -44.90 -9.18
CA ALA A 270 0.74 -45.12 -10.62
C ALA A 270 0.94 -46.61 -10.94
N ALA A 271 1.55 -47.37 -10.02
CA ALA A 271 1.67 -48.83 -10.10
C ALA A 271 0.34 -49.58 -9.82
N GLY A 272 -0.75 -48.85 -9.55
CA GLY A 272 -2.08 -49.43 -9.37
C GLY A 272 -2.46 -49.76 -7.93
N GLU A 273 -1.62 -49.39 -6.95
CA GLU A 273 -1.94 -49.61 -5.55
C GLU A 273 -3.19 -48.85 -5.11
N ARG A 274 -3.96 -49.45 -4.20
CA ARG A 274 -5.22 -48.87 -3.74
C ARG A 274 -4.94 -47.75 -2.77
N MET A 275 -5.58 -46.59 -2.99
CA MET A 275 -5.46 -45.41 -2.13
C MET A 275 -5.72 -45.67 -0.63
N LYS A 276 -6.52 -46.70 -0.28
CA LYS A 276 -6.77 -47.06 1.12
C LYS A 276 -5.52 -47.65 1.79
N ASP A 277 -4.81 -48.50 1.05
CA ASP A 277 -3.69 -49.27 1.57
C ASP A 277 -2.47 -48.34 1.71
N VAL A 278 -2.23 -47.49 0.69
CA VAL A 278 -1.24 -46.39 0.77
C VAL A 278 -1.57 -45.40 1.89
N ALA A 279 -2.85 -45.10 2.15
CA ALA A 279 -3.20 -44.19 3.25
C ALA A 279 -2.83 -44.78 4.62
N GLN A 280 -3.06 -46.09 4.80
CA GLN A 280 -2.72 -46.80 6.03
C GLN A 280 -1.20 -46.88 6.23
N GLU A 281 -0.45 -47.21 5.17
CA GLU A 281 1.01 -47.30 5.21
C GLU A 281 1.65 -46.00 5.70
N TYR A 282 1.22 -44.86 5.17
CA TYR A 282 1.77 -43.56 5.55
C TYR A 282 1.05 -42.92 6.75
N SER A 283 0.12 -43.63 7.41
CA SER A 283 -0.64 -43.13 8.56
C SER A 283 -1.34 -41.78 8.30
N VAL A 284 -1.90 -41.62 7.11
CA VAL A 284 -2.65 -40.44 6.66
C VAL A 284 -4.07 -40.81 6.23
N GLY A 285 -4.97 -39.83 6.16
CA GLY A 285 -6.33 -40.08 5.68
C GLY A 285 -6.36 -40.34 4.16
N ARG A 286 -7.34 -41.15 3.70
CA ARG A 286 -7.59 -41.43 2.27
C ARG A 286 -7.72 -40.16 1.42
N LYS A 287 -8.29 -39.09 2.00
CA LYS A 287 -8.40 -37.77 1.37
C LYS A 287 -7.02 -37.14 1.07
N THR A 288 -6.03 -37.35 1.94
CA THR A 288 -4.66 -36.87 1.73
C THR A 288 -4.03 -37.55 0.53
N ILE A 289 -4.16 -38.87 0.43
CA ILE A 289 -3.66 -39.65 -0.72
C ILE A 289 -4.36 -39.23 -2.01
N HIS A 290 -5.67 -39.01 -1.96
CA HIS A 290 -6.44 -38.48 -3.08
C HIS A 290 -5.92 -37.10 -3.53
N ASP A 291 -5.74 -36.16 -2.60
CA ASP A 291 -5.28 -34.81 -2.91
C ASP A 291 -3.79 -34.78 -3.35
N ILE A 292 -2.98 -35.80 -2.98
CA ILE A 292 -1.61 -36.02 -3.50
C ILE A 292 -1.65 -36.53 -4.95
N LYS A 293 -2.51 -37.52 -5.24
CA LYS A 293 -2.70 -38.11 -6.56
C LYS A 293 -3.01 -37.07 -7.63
N TYR A 294 -3.87 -36.10 -7.28
CA TYR A 294 -4.33 -35.05 -8.21
C TYR A 294 -3.61 -33.71 -8.01
N HIS A 295 -2.40 -33.71 -7.42
CA HIS A 295 -1.53 -32.52 -7.29
C HIS A 295 -2.16 -31.31 -6.58
N VAL A 296 -3.17 -31.53 -5.75
CA VAL A 296 -3.96 -30.45 -5.12
C VAL A 296 -3.19 -29.74 -4.01
N THR A 297 -2.50 -30.52 -3.19
CA THR A 297 -1.83 -30.02 -1.97
C THR A 297 -0.31 -29.94 -2.13
N TRP A 298 0.26 -30.81 -2.96
CA TRP A 298 1.69 -30.91 -3.22
C TRP A 298 1.96 -30.60 -4.70
N LYS A 299 1.74 -29.35 -5.09
CA LYS A 299 1.92 -28.89 -6.48
C LYS A 299 3.33 -28.37 -6.70
N GLU A 300 3.89 -28.67 -7.87
CA GLU A 300 5.11 -28.00 -8.34
C GLU A 300 4.76 -26.62 -8.91
N ALA A 301 5.74 -25.71 -8.95
CA ALA A 301 5.51 -24.37 -9.46
C ALA A 301 5.09 -24.43 -10.94
N GLY A 302 3.96 -23.78 -11.27
CA GLY A 302 3.41 -23.75 -12.64
C GLY A 302 2.51 -24.94 -13.02
N GLN A 303 2.30 -25.92 -12.13
CA GLN A 303 1.48 -27.09 -12.47
C GLN A 303 -0.04 -26.79 -12.40
N GLU A 304 -0.76 -27.01 -13.51
CA GLU A 304 -2.23 -26.95 -13.53
C GLU A 304 -2.85 -28.12 -12.76
N VAL A 305 -3.87 -27.83 -11.95
CA VAL A 305 -4.51 -28.82 -11.07
C VAL A 305 -5.98 -29.05 -11.46
N PRO A 306 -6.47 -30.31 -11.43
CA PRO A 306 -7.86 -30.59 -11.74
C PRO A 306 -8.82 -29.99 -10.71
N LEU A 307 -9.94 -29.42 -11.19
CA LEU A 307 -10.95 -28.76 -10.35
C LEU A 307 -11.95 -29.77 -9.77
N PRO A 308 -12.44 -29.56 -8.53
CA PRO A 308 -13.48 -30.41 -7.94
C PRO A 308 -14.85 -30.17 -8.60
N ARG A 309 -15.63 -31.24 -8.74
CA ARG A 309 -17.05 -31.16 -9.09
C ARG A 309 -17.84 -30.41 -7.99
N MET A 310 -18.62 -29.39 -8.34
CA MET A 310 -19.55 -28.77 -7.40
C MET A 310 -20.72 -29.73 -7.11
N GLY A 311 -20.96 -30.06 -5.84
CA GLY A 311 -22.19 -30.74 -5.39
C GLY A 311 -22.16 -32.26 -5.19
N GLY A 312 -21.04 -32.97 -5.34
CA GLY A 312 -20.97 -34.40 -5.00
C GLY A 312 -19.73 -35.11 -5.51
N HIS A 313 -19.12 -35.93 -4.62
CA HIS A 313 -17.90 -36.73 -4.71
C HIS A 313 -16.68 -36.19 -5.52
N LEU A 314 -15.52 -36.24 -4.86
CA LEU A 314 -14.20 -35.67 -5.19
C LEU A 314 -13.52 -36.09 -6.52
N ASP A 315 -14.23 -36.53 -7.56
CA ASP A 315 -13.57 -36.98 -8.80
C ASP A 315 -13.03 -35.79 -9.63
N ARG A 316 -11.73 -35.57 -9.48
CA ARG A 316 -10.91 -34.50 -10.06
C ARG A 316 -10.30 -34.96 -11.39
N LYS A 317 -11.13 -35.12 -12.42
CA LYS A 317 -10.71 -35.74 -13.70
C LYS A 317 -10.15 -34.78 -14.75
N PHE A 318 -10.59 -33.52 -14.76
CA PHE A 318 -10.18 -32.53 -15.75
C PHE A 318 -9.67 -31.23 -15.13
N THR A 319 -8.70 -30.59 -15.78
CA THR A 319 -8.36 -29.17 -15.56
C THR A 319 -9.43 -28.26 -16.18
N PHE A 320 -9.41 -26.96 -15.86
CA PHE A 320 -10.31 -26.01 -16.51
C PHE A 320 -10.04 -25.91 -18.01
N ALA A 321 -8.76 -25.91 -18.42
CA ALA A 321 -8.36 -25.90 -19.83
C ALA A 321 -8.89 -27.12 -20.58
N GLN A 322 -8.74 -28.33 -20.03
CA GLN A 322 -9.30 -29.55 -20.61
C GLN A 322 -10.83 -29.52 -20.70
N ALA A 323 -11.51 -28.95 -19.70
CA ALA A 323 -12.96 -28.80 -19.74
C ALA A 323 -13.42 -27.81 -20.84
N MET A 324 -12.64 -26.76 -21.10
CA MET A 324 -12.90 -25.82 -22.19
C MET A 324 -12.63 -26.45 -23.56
N GLU A 325 -11.53 -27.19 -23.72
CA GLU A 325 -11.25 -27.97 -24.94
C GLU A 325 -12.40 -28.94 -25.26
N ILE A 326 -12.89 -29.66 -24.25
CA ILE A 326 -14.05 -30.56 -24.40
C ILE A 326 -15.29 -29.79 -24.88
N ARG A 327 -15.54 -28.56 -24.39
CA ARG A 327 -16.68 -27.75 -24.83
C ARG A 327 -16.55 -27.31 -26.29
N GLU A 328 -15.37 -26.88 -26.71
CA GLU A 328 -15.10 -26.48 -28.10
C GLU A 328 -15.32 -27.65 -29.05
N ARG A 329 -14.81 -28.84 -28.71
CA ARG A 329 -15.02 -30.07 -29.48
C ARG A 329 -16.49 -30.45 -29.61
N ILE A 330 -17.27 -30.27 -28.54
CA ILE A 330 -18.74 -30.49 -28.57
C ILE A 330 -19.44 -29.47 -29.47
N GLN A 331 -19.04 -28.19 -29.42
CA GLN A 331 -19.59 -27.14 -30.29
C GLN A 331 -19.25 -27.37 -31.77
N ALA A 332 -18.08 -27.94 -32.05
CA ALA A 332 -17.67 -28.37 -33.38
C ALA A 332 -18.45 -29.60 -33.91
N GLY A 333 -19.42 -30.12 -33.14
CA GLY A 333 -20.31 -31.21 -33.57
C GLY A 333 -19.76 -32.61 -33.27
N GLU A 334 -18.68 -32.74 -32.51
CA GLU A 334 -18.07 -34.03 -32.23
C GLU A 334 -18.91 -34.87 -31.26
N SER A 335 -18.92 -36.18 -31.49
CA SER A 335 -19.66 -37.15 -30.68
C SER A 335 -19.17 -37.19 -29.23
N LEU A 336 -20.09 -37.07 -28.27
CA LEU A 336 -19.80 -37.22 -26.84
C LEU A 336 -19.15 -38.57 -26.50
N ALA A 337 -19.47 -39.63 -27.25
CA ALA A 337 -18.89 -40.95 -27.03
C ALA A 337 -17.43 -41.00 -27.47
N LYS A 338 -17.09 -40.32 -28.57
CA LYS A 338 -15.73 -40.22 -29.09
C LYS A 338 -14.84 -39.43 -28.13
N ILE A 339 -15.31 -38.26 -27.69
CA ILE A 339 -14.60 -37.44 -26.69
C ILE A 339 -14.41 -38.22 -25.39
N ALA A 340 -15.43 -38.93 -24.92
CA ALA A 340 -15.32 -39.73 -23.69
C ALA A 340 -14.25 -40.83 -23.79
N GLN A 341 -14.16 -41.51 -24.94
CA GLN A 341 -13.16 -42.54 -25.19
C GLN A 341 -11.74 -41.98 -25.21
N GLU A 342 -11.53 -40.85 -25.89
CA GLU A 342 -10.20 -40.22 -25.98
C GLU A 342 -9.69 -39.72 -24.63
N PHE A 343 -10.58 -39.16 -23.81
CA PHE A 343 -10.22 -38.71 -22.46
C PHE A 343 -10.27 -39.82 -21.40
N GLY A 344 -10.59 -41.07 -21.78
CA GLY A 344 -10.63 -42.21 -20.85
C GLY A 344 -11.68 -42.08 -19.74
N VAL A 345 -12.80 -41.43 -20.02
CA VAL A 345 -13.88 -41.18 -19.03
C VAL A 345 -15.22 -41.72 -19.49
N SER A 346 -16.19 -41.80 -18.58
CA SER A 346 -17.56 -42.16 -18.95
C SER A 346 -18.24 -41.02 -19.73
N LYS A 347 -19.10 -41.39 -20.68
CA LYS A 347 -19.93 -40.45 -21.46
C LYS A 347 -20.76 -39.51 -20.57
N SER A 348 -21.16 -39.96 -19.38
CA SER A 348 -21.85 -39.13 -18.39
C SER A 348 -21.05 -37.91 -17.96
N ILE A 349 -19.72 -38.02 -17.82
CA ILE A 349 -18.86 -36.91 -17.40
C ILE A 349 -18.80 -35.84 -18.50
N ILE A 350 -18.62 -36.25 -19.75
CA ILE A 350 -18.63 -35.32 -20.90
C ILE A 350 -20.01 -34.66 -21.04
N SER A 351 -21.07 -35.42 -20.77
CA SER A 351 -22.44 -34.90 -20.78
C SER A 351 -22.70 -33.87 -19.66
N ASP A 352 -22.05 -33.97 -18.52
CA ASP A 352 -22.16 -33.00 -17.42
C ASP A 352 -21.41 -31.70 -17.73
N ILE A 353 -20.25 -31.79 -18.40
CA ILE A 353 -19.50 -30.64 -18.91
C ILE A 353 -20.35 -29.88 -19.95
N LYS A 354 -21.01 -30.61 -20.87
CA LYS A 354 -21.93 -30.04 -21.86
C LYS A 354 -23.07 -29.24 -21.21
N ARG A 355 -23.63 -29.74 -20.10
CA ARG A 355 -24.78 -29.11 -19.42
C ARG A 355 -24.38 -28.00 -18.44
N ASN A 356 -23.10 -27.61 -18.39
CA ASN A 356 -22.58 -26.64 -17.40
C ASN A 356 -22.93 -26.99 -15.95
N VAL A 357 -23.08 -28.29 -15.67
CA VAL A 357 -23.29 -28.81 -14.32
C VAL A 357 -21.95 -28.78 -13.55
N THR A 358 -20.84 -28.90 -14.26
CA THR A 358 -19.47 -28.89 -13.74
C THR A 358 -18.61 -27.85 -14.46
N TYR A 359 -17.49 -27.43 -13.86
CA TYR A 359 -16.50 -26.52 -14.46
C TYR A 359 -17.11 -25.21 -15.03
N ARG A 360 -17.97 -24.52 -14.26
CA ARG A 360 -18.54 -23.23 -14.67
C ARG A 360 -17.43 -22.17 -14.74
N GLY A 361 -17.33 -21.48 -15.89
CA GLY A 361 -16.55 -20.25 -16.01
C GLY A 361 -17.24 -19.10 -15.28
N GLU A 362 -16.52 -17.99 -15.08
CA GLU A 362 -17.07 -16.73 -14.56
C GLU A 362 -18.29 -16.25 -15.35
#